data_AF-A0A846XHX0-F1
#
_entry.id   AF-A0A846XHX0-F1
#
_cell.length_a   1.000
_cell.length_b   1.000
_cell.length_c   1.000
_cell.angle_alpha   90.00
_cell.angle_beta   90.00
_cell.angle_gamma   90.00
#
_symmetry.space_group_name_H-M   'P 1'
#
loop_
_entity.id
_entity.type
_entity.pdbx_description
1 polymer ?
#
loop_
_entity_poly.entity_id
_entity_poly.type
_entity_poly.pdbx_seq_one_letter_code
_entity_poly.pdbx_strand_id
1 'polypeptide(L)'
;MNSHIPQRPDTLPPYPQLWARWTVTAAAFAAARDLRGPRILPLLAWFQNGHHSGAVLHSLPGGRAVLWGETVTGPAGKGTVRPFGFRWEAGRWYVADQSLAADQCAAAIPSVWATDEAVDTVVAIVGEQRRAAAVTMVCAAEFGAVTPSLIAEVFGDDDGFHTAAATSQLAMAGVLAPASARVPAELRSEPAAPEPHLVDSVPEPAYGPFGTPSLDGLMKHGLPGMGSDRGAHPVRLSDRSACLFDPGRRASALVSPWKEER
;
A
#
# COMPACT_ATOMS: atom_id res chain seq x y z
N MET A 1 33.14 -2.43 21.94
CA MET A 1 33.33 -3.06 20.61
C MET A 1 31.99 -3.68 20.26
N ASN A 2 31.09 -2.89 19.65
CA ASN A 2 29.76 -3.37 19.30
C ASN A 2 29.91 -4.29 18.10
N SER A 3 29.75 -5.59 18.34
CA SER A 3 29.60 -6.56 17.26
C SER A 3 28.37 -6.17 16.46
N HIS A 4 28.58 -5.53 15.31
CA HIS A 4 27.63 -5.57 14.21
C HIS A 4 27.42 -7.05 13.92
N ILE A 5 26.34 -7.63 14.44
CA ILE A 5 25.85 -8.92 13.95
C ILE A 5 25.39 -8.60 12.53
N PRO A 6 26.05 -9.10 11.47
CA PRO A 6 25.45 -9.02 10.15
C PRO A 6 24.12 -9.76 10.25
N GLN A 7 23.02 -9.06 10.03
CA GLN A 7 21.69 -9.67 9.94
C GLN A 7 21.81 -10.73 8.84
N ARG A 8 21.75 -12.00 9.24
CA ARG A 8 21.92 -13.12 8.31
C ARG A 8 20.70 -13.14 7.37
N PRO A 9 20.86 -13.30 6.05
CA PRO A 9 19.77 -13.30 5.07
C PRO A 9 18.80 -14.50 5.20
N ASP A 10 18.93 -15.32 6.24
CA ASP A 10 18.13 -16.53 6.46
C ASP A 10 16.68 -16.24 6.88
N THR A 11 16.35 -14.99 7.23
CA THR A 11 15.01 -14.58 7.64
C THR A 11 14.53 -13.37 6.86
N LEU A 12 13.32 -13.48 6.29
CA LEU A 12 12.61 -12.35 5.67
C LEU A 12 12.49 -11.18 6.66
N PRO A 13 12.69 -9.92 6.22
CA PRO A 13 12.43 -8.77 7.07
C PRO A 13 10.94 -8.72 7.45
N PRO A 14 10.57 -8.06 8.56
CA PRO A 14 9.17 -7.98 8.95
C PRO A 14 8.33 -7.34 7.84
N TYR A 15 7.06 -7.77 7.72
CA TYR A 15 6.22 -7.41 6.57
C TYR A 15 6.17 -5.90 6.26
N PRO A 16 6.01 -4.98 7.23
CA PRO A 16 6.01 -3.55 6.94
C PRO A 16 7.30 -3.07 6.25
N GLN A 17 8.48 -3.54 6.70
CA GLN A 17 9.75 -3.19 6.06
C GLN A 17 9.88 -3.82 4.68
N LEU A 18 9.48 -5.09 4.51
CA LEU A 18 9.52 -5.76 3.20
C LEU A 18 8.66 -5.01 2.17
N TRP A 19 7.44 -4.63 2.56
CA TRP A 19 6.50 -3.87 1.73
C TRP A 19 7.06 -2.48 1.37
N ALA A 20 7.59 -1.76 2.35
CA ALA A 20 8.15 -0.43 2.14
C ALA A 20 9.35 -0.43 1.19
N ARG A 21 10.29 -1.35 1.40
CA ARG A 21 11.49 -1.47 0.55
C ARG A 21 11.11 -1.87 -0.88
N TRP A 22 10.21 -2.83 -1.05
CA TRP A 22 9.66 -3.20 -2.37
C TRP A 22 9.03 -2.01 -3.06
N THR A 23 8.26 -1.22 -2.33
CA THR A 23 7.61 -0.02 -2.84
C THR A 23 8.62 1.00 -3.33
N VAL A 24 9.67 1.28 -2.56
CA VAL A 24 10.71 2.23 -2.92
C VAL A 24 11.48 1.76 -4.16
N THR A 25 11.85 0.48 -4.23
CA THR A 25 12.45 -0.09 -5.43
C THR A 25 11.51 0.03 -6.63
N ALA A 26 10.23 -0.31 -6.48
CA ALA A 26 9.24 -0.19 -7.54
C ALA A 26 9.07 1.26 -8.02
N ALA A 27 9.07 2.22 -7.11
CA ALA A 27 9.02 3.65 -7.42
C ALA A 27 10.24 4.10 -8.23
N ALA A 28 11.45 3.65 -7.88
CA ALA A 28 12.65 3.97 -8.64
C ALA A 28 12.64 3.39 -10.06
N PHE A 29 12.23 2.13 -10.24
CA PHE A 29 12.08 1.54 -11.57
C PHE A 29 10.96 2.21 -12.39
N ALA A 30 9.86 2.61 -11.75
CA ALA A 30 8.80 3.37 -12.41
C ALA A 30 9.28 4.76 -12.85
N ALA A 31 10.05 5.45 -12.00
CA ALA A 31 10.69 6.72 -12.32
C ALA A 31 11.61 6.60 -13.55
N ALA A 32 12.40 5.53 -13.61
CA ALA A 32 13.31 5.23 -14.72
C ALA A 32 12.63 4.69 -15.98
N ARG A 33 11.30 4.49 -15.97
CA ARG A 33 10.53 3.83 -17.05
C ARG A 33 11.00 2.40 -17.37
N ASP A 34 11.68 1.71 -16.45
CA ASP A 34 12.10 0.33 -16.68
C ASP A 34 10.99 -0.64 -16.25
N LEU A 35 10.33 -1.22 -17.27
CA LEU A 35 9.20 -2.14 -17.13
C LEU A 35 9.55 -3.50 -16.52
N ARG A 36 10.83 -3.85 -16.43
CA ARG A 36 11.31 -5.14 -15.88
C ARG A 36 11.48 -5.13 -14.36
N GLY A 37 11.36 -3.95 -13.75
CA GLY A 37 11.48 -3.80 -12.30
C GLY A 37 10.25 -4.29 -11.53
N PRO A 38 10.34 -4.33 -10.19
CA PRO A 38 9.20 -4.59 -9.33
C PRO A 38 8.08 -3.56 -9.55
N ARG A 39 6.83 -3.95 -9.27
CA ARG A 39 5.67 -3.05 -9.27
C ARG A 39 4.80 -3.26 -8.05
N ILE A 40 4.16 -2.17 -7.65
CA ILE A 40 3.06 -2.08 -6.71
C ILE A 40 1.77 -1.83 -7.47
N LEU A 41 0.73 -2.54 -7.05
CA LEU A 41 -0.68 -2.30 -7.27
C LEU A 41 -1.35 -2.19 -5.89
N PRO A 42 -2.61 -1.74 -5.79
CA PRO A 42 -3.32 -1.74 -4.52
C PRO A 42 -3.27 -3.14 -3.88
N LEU A 43 -2.70 -3.21 -2.67
CA LEU A 43 -2.54 -4.44 -1.87
C LEU A 43 -1.67 -5.55 -2.48
N LEU A 44 -1.00 -5.32 -3.61
CA LEU A 44 -0.22 -6.33 -4.32
C LEU A 44 1.13 -5.77 -4.77
N ALA A 45 2.22 -6.47 -4.44
CA ALA A 45 3.52 -6.25 -5.04
C ALA A 45 3.90 -7.45 -5.91
N TRP A 46 4.50 -7.20 -7.07
CA TRP A 46 4.93 -8.24 -8.02
C TRP A 46 6.34 -7.94 -8.53
N PHE A 47 7.09 -9.00 -8.78
CA PHE A 47 8.42 -8.96 -9.37
C PHE A 47 8.72 -10.26 -10.11
N GLN A 48 9.37 -10.14 -11.25
CA GLN A 48 9.98 -11.27 -11.95
C GLN A 48 11.30 -10.80 -12.56
N ASN A 49 12.33 -11.64 -12.38
CA ASN A 49 13.65 -11.39 -12.95
C ASN A 49 13.75 -11.93 -14.39
N GLY A 50 14.83 -11.60 -15.08
CA GLY A 50 15.08 -12.06 -16.46
C GLY A 50 15.26 -13.58 -16.62
N HIS A 51 15.41 -14.32 -15.53
CA HIS A 51 15.52 -15.79 -15.50
C HIS A 51 14.21 -16.47 -15.07
N HIS A 52 13.09 -15.73 -15.11
CA HIS A 52 11.74 -16.19 -14.74
C HIS A 52 11.52 -16.53 -13.27
N SER A 53 12.50 -16.30 -12.39
CA SER A 53 12.23 -16.34 -10.94
C SER A 53 11.44 -15.12 -10.56
N GLY A 54 10.44 -15.26 -9.69
CA GLY A 54 9.59 -14.15 -9.32
C GLY A 54 8.71 -14.44 -8.13
N ALA A 55 8.14 -13.39 -7.59
CA ALA A 55 7.32 -13.45 -6.40
C ALA A 55 6.22 -12.40 -6.41
N VAL A 56 5.19 -12.71 -5.66
CA VAL A 56 4.04 -11.85 -5.41
C VAL A 56 3.86 -11.73 -3.91
N LEU A 57 3.73 -10.50 -3.42
CA LEU A 57 3.42 -10.17 -2.03
C LEU A 57 2.04 -9.53 -1.97
N HIS A 58 1.12 -10.15 -1.24
CA HIS A 58 -0.24 -9.66 -1.05
C HIS A 58 -0.42 -9.12 0.37
N SER A 59 -0.88 -7.88 0.49
CA SER A 59 -1.34 -7.29 1.74
C SER A 59 -2.75 -7.76 2.05
N LEU A 60 -2.98 -8.20 3.28
CA LEU A 60 -4.28 -8.68 3.76
C LEU A 60 -4.78 -7.81 4.92
N PRO A 61 -6.11 -7.69 5.08
CA PRO A 61 -6.70 -6.97 6.21
C PRO A 61 -6.17 -7.47 7.56
N GLY A 62 -6.05 -6.56 8.53
CA GLY A 62 -5.55 -6.88 9.88
C GLY A 62 -4.03 -6.98 9.97
N GLY A 63 -3.30 -6.33 9.06
CA GLY A 63 -1.83 -6.32 9.07
C GLY A 63 -1.20 -7.66 8.73
N ARG A 64 -1.93 -8.52 8.01
CA ARG A 64 -1.48 -9.83 7.54
C ARG A 64 -0.91 -9.70 6.12
N ALA A 65 -0.12 -10.68 5.69
CA ALA A 65 0.35 -10.74 4.32
C ALA A 65 0.64 -12.17 3.87
N VAL A 66 0.69 -12.39 2.56
CA VAL A 66 1.16 -13.64 1.94
C VAL A 66 2.19 -13.30 0.88
N LEU A 67 3.36 -13.93 0.96
CA LEU A 67 4.41 -13.88 -0.04
C LEU A 67 4.52 -15.27 -0.67
N TRP A 68 4.45 -15.37 -1.99
CA TRP A 68 4.64 -16.63 -2.67
C TRP A 68 5.31 -16.42 -4.02
N GLY A 69 5.94 -17.45 -4.53
CA GLY A 69 6.66 -17.34 -5.79
C GLY A 69 7.37 -18.62 -6.17
N GLU A 70 8.26 -18.49 -7.13
CA GLU A 70 9.08 -19.58 -7.63
C GLU A 70 10.49 -19.10 -7.97
N THR A 71 11.48 -19.92 -7.64
CA THR A 71 12.85 -19.76 -8.14
C THR A 71 13.11 -20.73 -9.27
N VAL A 72 13.82 -20.25 -10.29
CA VAL A 72 14.27 -21.06 -11.42
C VAL A 72 15.78 -21.21 -11.29
N THR A 73 16.25 -22.42 -11.04
CA THR A 73 17.69 -22.73 -10.93
C THR A 73 18.15 -23.53 -12.15
N GLY A 74 19.24 -23.11 -12.78
CA GLY A 74 19.82 -23.75 -13.96
C GLY A 74 19.73 -22.89 -15.23
N PRO A 75 20.19 -23.42 -16.37
CA PRO A 75 20.23 -22.66 -17.63
C PRO A 75 18.84 -22.35 -18.18
N ALA A 76 18.73 -21.24 -18.91
CA ALA A 76 17.48 -20.77 -19.52
C ALA A 76 16.82 -21.87 -20.37
N GLY A 77 15.51 -22.07 -20.16
CA GLY A 77 14.71 -23.09 -20.86
C GLY A 77 14.87 -24.53 -20.35
N LYS A 78 15.77 -24.78 -19.39
CA LYS A 78 15.98 -26.10 -18.77
C LYS A 78 16.10 -26.04 -17.24
N GLY A 79 15.75 -24.91 -16.64
CA GLY A 79 15.85 -24.70 -15.20
C GLY A 79 14.81 -25.51 -14.42
N THR A 80 15.17 -25.93 -13.22
CA THR A 80 14.26 -26.51 -12.24
C THR A 80 13.50 -25.39 -11.55
N VAL A 81 12.17 -25.47 -11.57
CA VAL A 81 11.27 -24.54 -10.87
C VAL A 81 11.05 -25.05 -9.46
N ARG A 82 11.24 -24.20 -8.45
CA ARG A 82 11.01 -24.52 -7.04
C ARG A 82 10.06 -23.49 -6.42
N PRO A 83 8.83 -23.87 -6.03
CA PRO A 83 7.89 -22.96 -5.41
C PRO A 83 8.27 -22.65 -3.96
N PHE A 84 7.79 -21.51 -3.46
CA PHE A 84 7.87 -21.14 -2.06
C PHE A 84 6.66 -20.31 -1.63
N GLY A 85 6.41 -20.27 -0.32
CA GLY A 85 5.30 -19.54 0.27
C GLY A 85 5.57 -19.18 1.72
N PHE A 86 5.23 -17.96 2.09
CA PHE A 86 5.32 -17.41 3.44
C PHE A 86 4.04 -16.64 3.78
N ARG A 87 3.61 -16.72 5.03
CA ARG A 87 2.47 -15.99 5.56
C ARG A 87 2.94 -15.12 6.72
N TRP A 88 2.60 -13.84 6.71
CA TRP A 88 2.83 -12.94 7.83
C TRP A 88 1.57 -12.82 8.68
N GLU A 89 1.69 -13.08 9.97
CA GLU A 89 0.62 -12.88 10.94
C GLU A 89 1.21 -12.67 12.34
N ALA A 90 0.62 -11.76 13.11
CA ALA A 90 1.00 -11.52 14.50
C ALA A 90 2.51 -11.27 14.72
N GLY A 91 3.14 -10.49 13.83
CA GLY A 91 4.54 -10.09 13.98
C GLY A 91 5.57 -11.12 13.52
N ARG A 92 5.17 -12.20 12.85
CA ARG A 92 6.11 -13.22 12.36
C ARG A 92 5.72 -13.82 11.01
N TRP A 93 6.74 -14.28 10.28
CA TRP A 93 6.58 -15.09 9.08
C TRP A 93 6.43 -16.57 9.43
N TYR A 94 5.50 -17.24 8.74
CA TYR A 94 5.29 -18.68 8.76
C TYR A 94 5.60 -19.22 7.38
N VAL A 95 6.34 -20.32 7.32
CA VAL A 95 6.70 -20.99 6.07
C VAL A 95 5.57 -21.95 5.69
N ALA A 96 5.16 -21.97 4.42
CA ALA A 96 4.21 -22.96 3.90
C ALA A 96 4.87 -24.34 3.80
N ASP A 97 4.08 -25.41 3.93
CA ASP A 97 4.60 -26.77 3.78
C ASP A 97 5.29 -26.96 2.42
N GLN A 98 6.43 -27.65 2.44
CA GLN A 98 7.27 -27.92 1.25
C GLN A 98 7.85 -26.67 0.56
N SER A 99 7.86 -25.51 1.24
CA SER A 99 8.50 -24.28 0.75
C SER A 99 10.01 -24.28 0.93
N LEU A 100 10.70 -23.53 0.06
CA LEU A 100 12.09 -23.14 0.24
C LEU A 100 12.29 -22.33 1.53
N ALA A 101 13.52 -22.37 2.06
CA ALA A 101 13.98 -21.40 3.04
C ALA A 101 14.12 -20.01 2.41
N ALA A 102 14.13 -18.96 3.22
CA ALA A 102 14.09 -17.57 2.74
C ALA A 102 15.30 -17.22 1.87
N ASP A 103 16.51 -17.59 2.31
CA ASP A 103 17.77 -17.40 1.57
C ASP A 103 17.75 -18.03 0.17
N GLN A 104 17.09 -19.18 0.02
CA GLN A 104 16.91 -19.88 -1.25
C GLN A 104 15.92 -19.20 -2.20
N CYS A 105 15.17 -18.20 -1.72
CA CYS A 105 14.21 -17.42 -2.50
C CYS A 105 14.79 -16.09 -3.02
N ALA A 106 16.04 -15.75 -2.68
CA ALA A 106 16.66 -14.45 -2.96
C ALA A 106 16.55 -14.00 -4.42
N ALA A 107 16.66 -14.92 -5.39
CA ALA A 107 16.57 -14.59 -6.81
C ALA A 107 15.15 -14.17 -7.27
N ALA A 108 14.11 -14.57 -6.53
CA ALA A 108 12.71 -14.31 -6.85
C ALA A 108 12.14 -13.07 -6.16
N ILE A 109 12.87 -12.49 -5.20
CA ILE A 109 12.49 -11.32 -4.42
C ILE A 109 13.44 -10.20 -4.83
N PRO A 110 12.97 -8.95 -5.06
CA PRO A 110 13.87 -7.85 -5.35
C PRO A 110 14.85 -7.62 -4.19
N SER A 111 15.90 -6.81 -4.38
CA SER A 111 16.90 -6.49 -3.36
C SER A 111 16.30 -5.63 -2.23
N VAL A 112 15.48 -6.25 -1.38
CA VAL A 112 14.67 -5.63 -0.32
C VAL A 112 14.88 -6.30 1.05
N TRP A 113 15.86 -7.21 1.14
CA TRP A 113 16.17 -8.00 2.33
C TRP A 113 16.67 -7.12 3.48
N ALA A 114 17.42 -6.08 3.11
CA ALA A 114 17.96 -5.09 4.01
C ALA A 114 17.77 -3.67 3.46
N THR A 115 17.85 -2.67 4.34
CA THR A 115 17.67 -1.26 3.99
C THR A 115 18.76 -0.80 3.02
N ASP A 116 20.01 -1.20 3.26
CA ASP A 116 21.17 -0.89 2.41
C ASP A 116 21.03 -1.47 1.01
N GLU A 117 20.58 -2.72 0.85
CA GLU A 117 20.31 -3.32 -0.46
C GLU A 117 19.26 -2.53 -1.28
N ALA A 118 18.19 -2.09 -0.61
CA ALA A 118 17.16 -1.28 -1.24
C ALA A 118 17.71 0.09 -1.64
N VAL A 119 18.52 0.72 -0.78
CA VAL A 119 19.22 1.97 -1.07
C VAL A 119 20.15 1.82 -2.26
N ASP A 120 20.98 0.78 -2.29
CA ASP A 120 21.94 0.53 -3.37
C ASP A 120 21.22 0.33 -4.70
N THR A 121 20.06 -0.34 -4.69
CA THR A 121 19.23 -0.48 -5.89
C THR A 121 18.69 0.87 -6.38
N VAL A 122 18.22 1.73 -5.48
CA VAL A 122 17.77 3.09 -5.84
C VAL A 122 18.94 3.91 -6.38
N VAL A 123 20.09 3.89 -5.69
CA VAL A 123 21.30 4.63 -6.06
C VAL A 123 21.84 4.19 -7.42
N ALA A 124 21.78 2.89 -7.74
CA ALA A 124 22.14 2.39 -9.06
C ALA A 124 21.30 3.01 -10.20
N ILE A 125 20.07 3.46 -9.90
CA ILE A 125 19.16 4.11 -10.85
C ILE A 125 19.36 5.62 -10.86
N VAL A 126 19.42 6.27 -9.69
CA VAL A 126 19.41 7.74 -9.58
C VAL A 126 20.81 8.37 -9.53
N GLY A 127 21.85 7.56 -9.32
CA GLY A 127 23.24 7.97 -9.19
C GLY A 127 23.69 8.24 -7.74
N GLU A 128 25.00 8.06 -7.52
CA GLU A 128 25.67 8.13 -6.21
C GLU A 128 25.46 9.47 -5.49
N GLN A 129 25.38 10.57 -6.25
CA GLN A 129 25.15 11.92 -5.72
C GLN A 129 23.83 12.07 -4.94
N ARG A 130 22.87 11.16 -5.13
CA ARG A 130 21.57 11.17 -4.43
C ARG A 130 21.45 10.12 -3.32
N ARG A 131 22.56 9.47 -2.91
CA ARG A 131 22.55 8.42 -1.88
C ARG A 131 21.90 8.86 -0.57
N ALA A 132 22.21 10.06 -0.07
CA ALA A 132 21.64 10.55 1.19
C ALA A 132 20.10 10.69 1.13
N ALA A 133 19.58 11.20 0.00
CA ALA A 133 18.14 11.28 -0.23
C ALA A 133 17.51 9.88 -0.36
N ALA A 134 18.18 8.96 -1.06
CA ALA A 134 17.72 7.57 -1.20
C ALA A 134 17.63 6.85 0.16
N VAL A 135 18.65 7.00 1.03
CA VAL A 135 18.63 6.48 2.42
C VAL A 135 17.43 7.05 3.17
N THR A 136 17.24 8.37 3.11
CA THR A 136 16.15 9.05 3.81
C THR A 136 14.78 8.55 3.31
N MET A 137 14.63 8.33 2.01
CA MET A 137 13.41 7.81 1.40
C MET A 137 13.09 6.37 1.80
N VAL A 138 14.09 5.48 1.82
CA VAL A 138 13.88 4.09 2.27
C VAL A 138 13.48 4.08 3.75
N CYS A 139 14.19 4.82 4.61
CA CYS A 139 13.84 4.93 6.01
C CYS A 139 12.44 5.51 6.20
N ALA A 140 12.10 6.61 5.53
CA ALA A 140 10.78 7.22 5.61
C ALA A 140 9.67 6.27 5.15
N ALA A 141 9.91 5.47 4.10
CA ALA A 141 8.95 4.48 3.62
C ALA A 141 8.69 3.37 4.65
N GLU A 142 9.72 2.90 5.37
CA GLU A 142 9.56 1.90 6.43
C GLU A 142 8.65 2.39 7.58
N PHE A 143 8.49 3.71 7.73
CA PHE A 143 7.59 4.35 8.69
C PHE A 143 6.29 4.92 8.07
N GLY A 144 6.07 4.77 6.76
CA GLY A 144 4.91 5.36 6.07
C GLY A 144 4.92 6.90 6.06
N ALA A 145 6.10 7.50 5.97
CA ALA A 145 6.32 8.93 6.13
C ALA A 145 6.95 9.60 4.88
N VAL A 146 6.85 8.99 3.69
CA VAL A 146 7.43 9.56 2.47
C VAL A 146 6.69 10.85 2.09
N THR A 147 7.41 11.95 1.92
CA THR A 147 6.83 13.24 1.55
C THR A 147 7.08 13.56 0.07
N PRO A 148 6.26 14.43 -0.56
CA PRO A 148 6.51 14.88 -1.93
C PRO A 148 7.89 15.53 -2.12
N SER A 149 8.36 16.30 -1.13
CA SER A 149 9.69 16.91 -1.15
C SER A 149 10.80 15.88 -1.21
N LEU A 150 10.68 14.79 -0.45
CA LEU A 150 11.65 13.70 -0.48
C LEU A 150 11.68 12.95 -1.81
N ILE A 151 10.52 12.80 -2.45
CA ILE A 151 10.42 12.24 -3.81
C ILE A 151 11.17 13.15 -4.81
N ALA A 152 10.95 14.46 -4.74
CA ALA A 152 11.64 15.45 -5.58
C ALA A 152 13.17 15.47 -5.31
N GLU A 153 13.61 15.32 -4.06
CA GLU A 153 15.04 15.22 -3.73
C GLU A 153 15.72 13.99 -4.36
N VAL A 154 15.03 12.85 -4.42
CA VAL A 154 15.58 11.61 -4.99
C VAL A 154 15.52 11.58 -6.51
N PHE A 155 14.40 12.01 -7.11
CA PHE A 155 14.21 11.87 -8.56
C PHE A 155 14.52 13.17 -9.33
N GLY A 156 14.57 14.31 -8.65
CA GLY A 156 14.64 15.62 -9.27
C GLY A 156 13.28 16.08 -9.82
N ASP A 157 13.23 17.35 -10.19
CA ASP A 157 12.09 17.96 -10.88
C ASP A 157 12.30 18.07 -12.40
N ASP A 158 13.47 17.63 -12.89
CA ASP A 158 13.83 17.64 -14.30
C ASP A 158 13.25 16.42 -15.05
N ASP A 159 13.16 16.50 -16.39
CA ASP A 159 12.58 15.46 -17.26
C ASP A 159 13.31 14.10 -17.27
N GLY A 160 14.41 13.97 -16.52
CA GLY A 160 15.21 12.74 -16.43
C GLY A 160 14.49 11.57 -15.77
N PHE A 161 13.52 11.84 -14.88
CA PHE A 161 12.77 10.81 -14.16
C PHE A 161 11.26 11.08 -14.17
N HIS A 162 10.47 10.01 -14.16
CA HIS A 162 9.00 10.05 -14.17
C HIS A 162 8.49 10.12 -12.74
N THR A 163 8.67 11.29 -12.12
CA THR A 163 8.32 11.55 -10.72
C THR A 163 6.85 11.22 -10.42
N ALA A 164 5.92 11.49 -11.36
CA ALA A 164 4.51 11.10 -11.22
C ALA A 164 4.30 9.58 -11.15
N ALA A 165 5.07 8.80 -11.89
CA ALA A 165 5.00 7.34 -11.85
C ALA A 165 5.55 6.79 -10.53
N ALA A 166 6.64 7.37 -10.01
CA ALA A 166 7.18 7.06 -8.69
C ALA A 166 6.16 7.36 -7.58
N THR A 167 5.57 8.55 -7.59
CA THR A 167 4.52 8.96 -6.65
C THR A 167 3.33 8.02 -6.69
N SER A 168 2.92 7.56 -7.89
CA SER A 168 1.81 6.60 -8.02
C SER A 168 2.12 5.27 -7.35
N GLN A 169 3.34 4.74 -7.48
CA GLN A 169 3.76 3.51 -6.80
C GLN A 169 3.73 3.67 -5.26
N LEU A 170 4.24 4.79 -4.75
CA LEU A 170 4.26 5.10 -3.31
C LEU A 170 2.85 5.31 -2.75
N ALA A 171 1.97 5.96 -3.51
CA ALA A 171 0.57 6.18 -3.13
C ALA A 171 -0.22 4.88 -3.07
N MET A 172 -0.10 4.01 -4.09
CA MET A 172 -0.76 2.70 -4.10
C MET A 172 -0.31 1.80 -2.94
N ALA A 173 0.92 1.98 -2.47
CA ALA A 173 1.45 1.27 -1.32
C ALA A 173 1.01 1.83 0.04
N GLY A 174 0.44 3.04 0.08
CA GLY A 174 0.06 3.71 1.32
C GLY A 174 1.25 4.16 2.19
N VAL A 175 2.44 4.37 1.61
CA VAL A 175 3.65 4.78 2.35
C VAL A 175 3.91 6.29 2.33
N LEU A 176 3.06 7.05 1.65
CA LEU A 176 3.09 8.50 1.69
C LEU A 176 2.65 8.97 3.08
N ALA A 177 3.36 9.97 3.60
CA ALA A 177 2.95 10.65 4.82
C ALA A 177 1.49 11.11 4.66
N PRO A 178 0.62 10.87 5.65
CA PRO A 178 -0.71 11.44 5.62
C PRO A 178 -0.56 12.94 5.44
N ALA A 179 -1.36 13.53 4.55
CA ALA A 179 -1.43 14.97 4.47
C ALA A 179 -1.80 15.45 5.88
N SER A 180 -0.85 16.08 6.59
CA SER A 180 -1.16 16.73 7.86
C SER A 180 -2.40 17.55 7.58
N ALA A 181 -3.52 17.23 8.24
CA ALA A 181 -4.73 17.98 8.12
C ALA A 181 -4.35 19.41 8.50
N ARG A 182 -4.07 20.26 7.50
CA ARG A 182 -3.98 21.68 7.72
C ARG A 182 -5.38 22.00 8.17
N VAL A 183 -5.54 22.26 9.47
CA VAL A 183 -6.73 22.91 9.98
C VAL A 183 -6.99 24.07 9.02
N PRO A 184 -8.11 24.06 8.27
CA PRO A 184 -8.47 25.16 7.38
C PRO A 184 -8.28 26.46 8.14
N ALA A 185 -7.71 27.48 7.50
CA ALA A 185 -7.50 28.78 8.17
C ALA A 185 -8.81 29.32 8.77
N GLU A 186 -9.95 28.94 8.20
CA GLU A 186 -11.32 29.22 8.67
C GLU A 186 -11.64 28.67 10.07
N LEU A 187 -10.99 27.56 10.49
CA LEU A 187 -11.12 26.99 11.82
C LEU A 187 -10.10 27.54 12.84
N ARG A 188 -9.18 28.43 12.40
CA ARG A 188 -8.28 29.19 13.30
C ARG A 188 -8.85 30.54 13.70
N SER A 189 -10.01 30.92 13.18
CA SER A 189 -10.78 32.02 13.73
C SER A 189 -11.35 31.58 15.08
N GLU A 190 -10.73 32.02 16.18
CA GLU A 190 -11.40 32.06 17.47
C GLU A 190 -12.76 32.75 17.29
N PRO A 191 -13.87 32.21 17.84
CA PRO A 191 -15.10 32.97 17.89
C PRO A 191 -14.83 34.20 18.74
N ALA A 192 -15.00 35.38 18.15
CA ALA A 192 -15.03 36.64 18.89
C ALA A 192 -15.98 36.45 20.08
N ALA A 193 -15.47 36.70 21.28
CA ALA A 193 -16.26 36.62 22.50
C ALA A 193 -17.56 37.42 22.31
N PRO A 194 -18.74 36.86 22.65
CA PRO A 194 -19.99 37.60 22.50
C PRO A 194 -19.98 38.78 23.47
N GLU A 195 -20.15 40.00 22.94
CA GLU A 195 -20.46 41.16 23.78
C GLU A 195 -21.71 40.87 24.62
N PRO A 196 -21.73 41.31 25.89
CA PRO A 196 -22.85 41.01 26.79
C PRO A 196 -24.08 41.79 26.35
N HIS A 197 -24.97 41.13 25.63
CA HIS A 197 -26.30 41.62 25.34
C HIS A 197 -27.17 41.41 26.58
N LEU A 198 -27.68 42.53 27.09
CA LEU A 198 -28.60 42.67 28.19
C LEU A 198 -29.81 41.74 27.99
N VAL A 199 -30.01 40.79 28.91
CA VAL A 199 -31.12 39.85 28.89
C VAL A 199 -32.39 40.61 29.29
N ASP A 200 -33.28 40.86 28.32
CA ASP A 200 -34.66 41.25 28.64
C ASP A 200 -35.39 40.04 29.23
N SER A 201 -36.07 40.29 30.34
CA SER A 201 -36.64 39.28 31.23
C SER A 201 -37.76 38.49 30.55
N VAL A 202 -37.58 37.17 30.43
CA VAL A 202 -38.65 36.23 30.11
C VAL A 202 -39.39 35.86 31.40
N PRO A 203 -40.72 36.00 31.50
CA PRO A 203 -41.45 35.54 32.68
C PRO A 203 -41.50 34.02 32.72
N GLU A 204 -41.20 33.43 33.90
CA GLU A 204 -41.20 31.99 34.10
C GLU A 204 -42.56 31.33 33.78
N PRO A 205 -42.58 30.18 33.09
CA PRO A 205 -43.77 29.34 33.02
C PRO A 205 -43.93 28.55 34.32
N ALA A 206 -45.12 28.67 34.93
CA ALA A 206 -45.51 27.89 36.09
C ALA A 206 -45.48 26.38 35.80
N TYR A 207 -44.63 25.65 36.50
CA TYR A 207 -44.62 24.18 36.50
C TYR A 207 -45.80 23.63 37.33
N GLY A 208 -46.64 22.80 36.70
CA GLY A 208 -47.61 21.92 37.40
C GLY A 208 -46.96 20.61 37.85
N PRO A 209 -47.53 19.89 38.84
CA PRO A 209 -46.78 18.92 39.65
C PRO A 209 -46.62 17.50 39.07
N PHE A 210 -46.89 17.26 37.78
CA PHE A 210 -46.67 15.93 37.18
C PHE A 210 -46.06 16.06 35.79
N GLY A 211 -44.74 15.87 35.71
CA GLY A 211 -43.97 15.90 34.47
C GLY A 211 -44.10 14.60 33.67
N THR A 212 -44.74 14.67 32.51
CA THR A 212 -44.48 13.83 31.31
C THR A 212 -45.03 14.54 30.07
N PRO A 213 -44.27 14.69 28.97
CA PRO A 213 -44.82 15.19 27.71
C PRO A 213 -45.60 14.10 26.95
N SER A 214 -46.77 14.49 26.41
CA SER A 214 -47.74 13.65 25.70
C SER A 214 -47.31 13.31 24.26
N LEU A 215 -47.68 12.10 23.83
CA LEU A 215 -47.33 11.39 22.59
C LEU A 215 -48.20 11.82 21.39
N ASP A 216 -48.45 13.12 21.21
CA ASP A 216 -49.43 13.65 20.25
C ASP A 216 -48.82 14.48 19.11
N GLY A 217 -47.51 14.33 18.87
CA GLY A 217 -46.79 14.98 17.76
C GLY A 217 -46.43 14.06 16.58
N LEU A 218 -46.70 12.76 16.70
CA LEU A 218 -46.16 11.72 15.83
C LEU A 218 -47.22 11.17 14.87
N MET A 219 -47.85 11.97 13.99
CA MET A 219 -48.62 11.51 12.79
C MET A 219 -49.20 12.68 11.97
N LYS A 220 -48.40 13.57 11.35
CA LYS A 220 -49.01 14.59 10.45
C LYS A 220 -48.35 14.93 9.10
N HIS A 221 -47.25 14.31 8.67
CA HIS A 221 -46.78 14.55 7.29
C HIS A 221 -46.45 13.27 6.54
N GLY A 222 -47.37 12.91 5.64
CA GLY A 222 -47.28 11.79 4.71
C GLY A 222 -46.40 12.06 3.49
N LEU A 223 -45.98 10.96 2.87
CA LEU A 223 -45.20 10.79 1.65
C LEU A 223 -45.87 11.40 0.39
N PRO A 224 -45.09 11.69 -0.66
CA PRO A 224 -45.03 10.79 -1.84
C PRO A 224 -43.57 10.62 -2.34
N GLY A 225 -43.10 9.59 -3.05
CA GLY A 225 -43.70 8.70 -4.07
C GLY A 225 -42.99 8.94 -5.42
N MET A 226 -42.47 7.87 -6.06
CA MET A 226 -41.73 7.80 -7.37
C MET A 226 -40.23 8.14 -7.33
N GLY A 227 -39.33 7.49 -8.08
CA GLY A 227 -39.47 6.48 -9.13
C GLY A 227 -38.12 5.83 -9.45
N SER A 228 -38.17 4.56 -9.83
CA SER A 228 -37.07 3.73 -10.31
C SER A 228 -36.70 4.15 -11.73
N ASP A 229 -35.43 4.42 -12.02
CA ASP A 229 -34.93 4.36 -13.39
C ASP A 229 -33.57 3.65 -13.45
N ARG A 230 -33.56 2.54 -14.17
CA ARG A 230 -32.40 1.71 -14.53
C ARG A 230 -32.25 1.85 -16.04
N GLY A 231 -31.15 2.45 -16.48
CA GLY A 231 -30.82 2.56 -17.90
C GLY A 231 -29.31 2.63 -18.13
N ALA A 232 -28.61 1.52 -17.90
CA ALA A 232 -27.21 1.38 -18.29
C ALA A 232 -27.12 0.96 -19.76
N HIS A 233 -26.57 1.84 -20.61
CA HIS A 233 -26.18 1.51 -21.98
C HIS A 233 -24.78 0.89 -21.99
N PRO A 234 -24.57 -0.29 -22.62
CA PRO A 234 -23.24 -0.84 -22.84
C PRO A 234 -22.59 -0.16 -24.05
N VAL A 235 -21.45 0.51 -23.83
CA VAL A 235 -20.56 0.94 -24.90
C VAL A 235 -19.79 -0.27 -25.42
N ARG A 236 -20.09 -0.66 -26.67
CA ARG A 236 -19.25 -1.57 -27.46
C ARG A 236 -17.97 -0.83 -27.85
N LEU A 237 -16.83 -1.28 -27.32
CA LEU A 237 -15.52 -1.02 -27.91
C LEU A 237 -15.16 -2.18 -28.82
N SER A 238 -14.94 -1.85 -30.09
CA SER A 238 -14.53 -2.75 -31.14
C SER A 238 -13.13 -3.31 -30.91
N ASP A 239 -13.06 -4.62 -31.10
CA ASP A 239 -11.93 -5.48 -31.42
C ASP A 239 -10.73 -4.81 -32.12
N ARG A 240 -9.54 -4.95 -31.51
CA ARG A 240 -8.22 -5.03 -32.17
C ARG A 240 -7.18 -5.67 -31.21
N SER A 241 -7.08 -6.98 -31.32
CA SER A 241 -5.89 -7.86 -31.25
C SER A 241 -4.70 -7.56 -30.32
N ALA A 242 -4.42 -8.60 -29.51
CA ALA A 242 -3.12 -9.24 -29.25
C ALA A 242 -2.23 -8.71 -28.10
N CYS A 243 -2.47 -9.28 -26.90
CA CYS A 243 -1.55 -10.16 -26.15
C CYS A 243 -2.14 -10.37 -24.74
N LEU A 244 -3.09 -11.31 -24.63
CA LEU A 244 -3.76 -11.65 -23.38
C LEU A 244 -2.81 -12.48 -22.49
N PHE A 245 -2.19 -11.80 -21.51
CA PHE A 245 -1.62 -12.42 -20.33
C PHE A 245 -2.76 -12.61 -19.31
N ASP A 246 -3.07 -13.85 -18.93
CA ASP A 246 -4.13 -14.23 -17.99
C ASP A 246 -3.51 -14.55 -16.60
N PRO A 247 -3.44 -13.58 -15.67
CA PRO A 247 -2.95 -13.81 -14.32
C PRO A 247 -3.91 -14.63 -13.45
N GLY A 248 -5.15 -14.86 -13.87
CA GLY A 248 -6.19 -15.55 -13.09
C GLY A 248 -6.13 -17.07 -13.16
N ARG A 249 -5.64 -17.65 -14.27
CA ARG A 249 -5.65 -19.11 -14.48
C ARG A 249 -4.67 -19.92 -13.65
N ARG A 250 -3.60 -19.32 -13.13
CA ARG A 250 -2.64 -20.03 -12.24
C ARG A 250 -2.85 -19.74 -10.76
N ALA A 251 -3.56 -18.68 -10.40
CA ALA A 251 -3.93 -18.40 -9.01
C ALA A 251 -4.97 -19.40 -8.47
N SER A 252 -5.89 -19.90 -9.30
CA SER A 252 -6.97 -20.78 -8.83
C SER A 252 -6.53 -22.21 -8.46
N ALA A 253 -5.35 -22.67 -8.88
CA ALA A 253 -4.91 -24.04 -8.63
C ALA A 253 -4.12 -24.23 -7.32
N LEU A 254 -3.75 -23.16 -6.62
CA LEU A 254 -2.85 -23.22 -5.45
C LEU A 254 -3.37 -22.49 -4.20
N VAL A 255 -4.58 -21.92 -4.23
CA VAL A 255 -5.27 -21.39 -3.04
C VAL A 255 -5.88 -22.52 -2.18
N SER A 256 -5.87 -23.76 -2.66
CA SER A 256 -6.60 -24.90 -2.06
C SER A 256 -5.91 -25.78 -0.99
N PRO A 257 -4.73 -25.52 -0.38
CA PRO A 257 -4.31 -26.33 0.77
C PRO A 257 -4.91 -25.86 2.10
N TRP A 258 -5.46 -24.64 2.18
CA TRP A 258 -5.85 -24.05 3.46
C TRP A 258 -7.35 -24.13 3.67
N LYS A 259 -7.84 -25.29 4.14
CA LYS A 259 -9.17 -25.37 4.77
C LYS A 259 -9.14 -24.56 6.05
N GLU A 260 -10.04 -23.60 6.11
CA GLU A 260 -10.34 -22.75 7.26
C GLU A 260 -10.92 -23.62 8.39
N GLU A 261 -10.09 -24.03 9.35
CA GLU A 261 -10.58 -24.53 10.63
C GLU A 261 -11.00 -23.32 11.47
N ARG A 262 -12.32 -23.24 11.69
CA ARG A 262 -12.99 -22.29 12.59
C ARG A 262 -12.78 -22.66 14.05
#